data_AF-A0A2N1SJV5-F1
#
_entry.id   AF-A0A2N1SJV5-F1
#
_cell.length_a   1.000
_cell.length_b   1.000
_cell.length_c   1.000
_cell.angle_alpha   90.00
_cell.angle_beta   90.00
_cell.angle_gamma   90.00
#
_symmetry.space_group_name_H-M   'P 1'
#
loop_
_entity.id
_entity.type
_entity.pdbx_description
1 polymer ?
#
loop_
_entity_poly.entity_id
_entity_poly.type
_entity_poly.pdbx_seq_one_letter_code
_entity_poly.pdbx_strand_id
1 'polypeptide(L)'
;MGPHHVGIHAHRCSGHGPVHVDPKQDHWRHGCRRGEGMKGKHTSGCAPCTGKRIGIIHFKTGDTDGVSLEIDKWTRIFQQAGHTVFLCSGKHGRDQLAGATETRQTAAASPVGVTIIEALDYHSAEATRMNRETFYRLPEGCGEGAYRQQMLEQADSLRRELEAWIGDHRLDVVIPQNIWSVGLHPAAAIALAQAIEHTGVQVLAQHHDFYWERVDGIGLTCSSAIEFTDTYLPPHTKGYAHVVINSLAKETLAKRKGIDAVVIPNVFDFSGPSWQRDAWNTDFRTTFGIAPSDIVVLQATRVIPRKGIELAIDVVAALQRHKKTLVGQRLYNGEVFTEASRIVLVLAGYVQDDTTGTYMGQLTRKAVVEGITLVPIGDRITSTRTMRETEKTYSLWDAYVHADIVTYPSYWEGWGNQLLEAVKARLPVVLFEYPVYRADIAPLGFSMISLGATIDSWTAEHLACVAEETIGTAADEVLEVLLDRQKRESMVESNYRIAQQNFSLEALDSYLAPMMSSWS
;
A
#
# COMPACT_ATOMS: atom_id res chain seq x y z
N MET A 1 22.58 -38.12 22.09
CA MET A 1 21.56 -39.18 22.03
C MET A 1 20.49 -38.69 21.08
N GLY A 2 20.36 -39.30 19.89
CA GLY A 2 19.40 -38.90 18.85
C GLY A 2 17.95 -39.27 19.20
N PRO A 3 17.00 -38.97 18.30
CA PRO A 3 16.66 -40.03 17.34
C PRO A 3 16.36 -39.59 15.88
N HIS A 4 16.82 -40.46 14.98
CA HIS A 4 16.19 -41.01 13.77
C HIS A 4 15.79 -40.15 12.56
N HIS A 5 16.69 -40.19 11.58
CA HIS A 5 16.40 -40.24 10.14
C HIS A 5 15.51 -41.44 9.77
N VAL A 6 14.53 -41.20 8.89
CA VAL A 6 14.11 -42.16 7.86
C VAL A 6 13.92 -41.38 6.55
N GLY A 7 14.74 -41.69 5.56
CA GLY A 7 14.49 -41.34 4.16
C GLY A 7 14.32 -42.62 3.37
N ILE A 8 13.35 -42.67 2.44
CA ILE A 8 13.25 -43.72 1.42
C ILE A 8 12.77 -43.12 0.09
N HIS A 9 13.72 -43.13 -0.84
CA HIS A 9 13.67 -43.40 -2.28
C HIS A 9 12.64 -42.78 -3.25
N ALA A 10 13.22 -42.01 -4.17
CA ALA A 10 12.77 -41.83 -5.54
C ALA A 10 12.86 -43.12 -6.37
N HIS A 11 11.85 -43.36 -7.22
CA HIS A 11 11.96 -44.20 -8.40
C HIS A 11 11.81 -43.34 -9.66
N ARG A 12 12.90 -43.25 -10.43
CA ARG A 12 12.85 -43.04 -11.88
C ARG A 12 12.53 -44.38 -12.53
N CYS A 13 11.61 -44.39 -13.48
CA CYS A 13 11.67 -45.31 -14.61
C CYS A 13 11.41 -44.53 -15.91
N SER A 14 12.28 -44.85 -16.85
CA SER A 14 12.56 -44.25 -18.15
C SER A 14 11.58 -44.66 -19.25
N GLY A 15 11.33 -43.71 -20.16
CA GLY A 15 11.52 -43.92 -21.60
C GLY A 15 10.37 -44.54 -22.37
N HIS A 16 9.83 -43.79 -23.33
CA HIS A 16 9.89 -44.11 -24.77
C HIS A 16 9.53 -42.86 -25.58
N GLY A 17 10.39 -42.56 -26.56
CA GLY A 17 10.24 -41.46 -27.52
C GLY A 17 9.41 -41.87 -28.75
N PRO A 18 9.54 -41.13 -29.87
CA PRO A 18 8.43 -40.37 -30.45
C PRO A 18 7.89 -40.98 -31.75
N VAL A 19 6.68 -40.59 -32.15
CA VAL A 19 6.18 -40.82 -33.51
C VAL A 19 5.57 -39.53 -34.06
N HIS A 20 6.34 -38.87 -34.92
CA HIS A 20 5.86 -37.91 -35.92
C HIS A 20 5.29 -38.70 -37.09
N VAL A 21 4.04 -38.41 -37.51
CA VAL A 21 3.59 -38.62 -38.89
C VAL A 21 2.54 -37.55 -39.23
N ASP A 22 2.89 -36.67 -40.17
CA ASP A 22 1.96 -35.99 -41.08
C ASP A 22 2.21 -36.61 -42.47
N PRO A 23 1.18 -36.91 -43.28
CA PRO A 23 1.04 -36.10 -44.49
C PRO A 23 -0.41 -35.86 -44.95
N LYS A 24 -0.69 -34.60 -45.32
CA LYS A 24 -1.36 -34.04 -46.52
C LYS A 24 -2.28 -34.90 -47.42
N GLN A 25 -3.25 -34.15 -47.99
CA GLN A 25 -4.07 -34.33 -49.22
C GLN A 25 -5.38 -35.14 -49.03
N ASP A 26 -6.58 -34.72 -49.48
CA ASP A 26 -6.93 -34.11 -50.77
C ASP A 26 -8.28 -33.35 -50.81
N HIS A 27 -8.33 -32.39 -51.75
CA HIS A 27 -9.42 -31.94 -52.64
C HIS A 27 -10.89 -31.89 -52.18
N TRP A 28 -11.56 -30.72 -52.37
CA TRP A 28 -12.64 -30.56 -53.36
C TRP A 28 -12.82 -29.07 -53.74
N ARG A 29 -12.83 -28.84 -55.06
CA ARG A 29 -13.13 -27.55 -55.72
C ARG A 29 -14.64 -27.43 -55.92
N HIS A 30 -15.20 -26.23 -55.75
CA HIS A 30 -16.17 -25.66 -56.70
C HIS A 30 -16.10 -24.14 -56.65
N GLY A 31 -15.77 -23.53 -57.79
CA GLY A 31 -15.89 -22.09 -57.99
C GLY A 31 -17.20 -21.72 -58.67
N CYS A 32 -17.63 -20.48 -58.52
CA CYS A 32 -18.35 -19.76 -59.56
C CYS A 32 -18.11 -18.25 -59.44
N ARG A 33 -18.28 -17.57 -60.57
CA ARG A 33 -17.66 -16.31 -60.97
C ARG A 33 -18.47 -15.06 -60.59
N ARG A 34 -17.71 -13.96 -60.42
CA ARG A 34 -17.95 -12.55 -60.81
C ARG A 34 -19.39 -12.01 -60.87
N GLY A 35 -19.62 -10.97 -60.08
CA GLY A 35 -20.54 -9.87 -60.39
C GLY A 35 -19.94 -8.55 -59.89
N GLU A 36 -19.52 -7.69 -60.81
CA GLU A 36 -19.13 -6.30 -60.54
C GLU A 36 -20.39 -5.43 -60.40
N GLY A 37 -20.35 -4.46 -59.49
CA GLY A 37 -21.13 -3.22 -59.60
C GLY A 37 -22.21 -3.01 -58.55
N MET A 38 -21.90 -2.24 -57.50
CA MET A 38 -22.51 -0.92 -57.27
C MET A 38 -21.90 -0.27 -56.02
N LYS A 39 -21.41 0.96 -56.23
CA LYS A 39 -20.85 1.85 -55.22
C LYS A 39 -21.94 2.21 -54.19
N GLY A 40 -21.94 1.53 -53.05
CA GLY A 40 -22.59 1.98 -51.83
C GLY A 40 -21.66 2.91 -51.07
N LYS A 41 -22.10 4.15 -50.83
CA LYS A 41 -21.40 5.15 -50.03
C LYS A 41 -20.95 4.53 -48.70
N HIS A 42 -19.65 4.49 -48.47
CA HIS A 42 -19.09 4.36 -47.13
C HIS A 42 -19.62 5.52 -46.29
N THR A 43 -20.67 5.27 -45.51
CA THR A 43 -20.81 5.95 -44.24
C THR A 43 -19.59 5.55 -43.43
N SER A 44 -18.70 6.50 -43.20
CA SER A 44 -17.60 6.38 -42.25
C SER A 44 -18.16 5.79 -40.97
N GLY A 45 -17.86 4.52 -40.72
CA GLY A 45 -18.14 3.89 -39.45
C GLY A 45 -17.47 4.76 -38.40
N CYS A 46 -18.30 5.32 -37.52
CA CYS A 46 -17.83 5.88 -36.27
C CYS A 46 -16.93 4.79 -35.65
N ALA A 47 -15.68 5.12 -35.34
CA ALA A 47 -14.81 4.18 -34.63
C ALA A 47 -15.60 3.63 -33.43
N PRO A 48 -15.59 2.31 -33.17
CA PRO A 48 -16.28 1.78 -32.01
C PRO A 48 -15.76 2.52 -30.78
N CYS A 49 -16.66 3.01 -29.91
CA CYS A 49 -16.29 3.69 -28.69
C CYS A 49 -15.30 2.81 -27.91
N THR A 50 -14.01 3.16 -27.92
CA THR A 50 -12.90 2.31 -27.46
C THR A 50 -12.76 2.26 -25.93
N GLY A 51 -13.49 3.11 -25.21
CA GLY A 51 -13.45 3.18 -23.76
C GLY A 51 -14.26 2.08 -23.08
N LYS A 52 -13.61 1.29 -22.23
CA LYS A 52 -14.28 0.36 -21.30
C LYS A 52 -14.91 1.09 -20.13
N ARG A 53 -15.89 0.45 -19.50
CA ARG A 53 -16.58 0.87 -18.27
C ARG A 53 -16.05 0.03 -17.12
N ILE A 54 -15.19 0.64 -16.30
CA ILE A 54 -14.42 -0.04 -15.27
C ILE A 54 -15.03 0.26 -13.91
N GLY A 55 -15.43 -0.77 -13.17
CA GLY A 55 -15.82 -0.63 -11.79
C GLY A 55 -14.63 -0.89 -10.87
N ILE A 56 -14.26 0.05 -10.02
CA ILE A 56 -13.30 -0.19 -8.93
C ILE A 56 -14.06 -0.26 -7.61
N ILE A 57 -13.86 -1.34 -6.88
CA ILE A 57 -14.62 -1.61 -5.66
C ILE A 57 -13.69 -1.91 -4.48
N HIS A 58 -13.91 -1.22 -3.36
CA HIS A 58 -13.20 -1.41 -2.09
C HIS A 58 -14.17 -1.27 -0.93
N PHE A 59 -13.79 -1.67 0.30
CA PHE A 59 -14.66 -1.47 1.46
C PHE A 59 -14.87 0.01 1.80
N LYS A 60 -13.85 0.84 1.53
CA LYS A 60 -13.85 2.29 1.76
C LYS A 60 -13.14 3.00 0.62
N THR A 61 -13.50 4.23 0.28
CA THR A 61 -12.74 5.05 -0.70
C THR A 61 -12.63 6.49 -0.24
N GLY A 62 -11.73 7.29 -0.84
CA GLY A 62 -11.67 8.74 -0.65
C GLY A 62 -11.07 9.19 0.69
N ASP A 63 -10.30 8.32 1.33
CA ASP A 63 -9.53 8.57 2.54
C ASP A 63 -8.04 8.76 2.22
N THR A 64 -7.22 9.01 3.25
CA THR A 64 -5.75 9.09 3.12
C THR A 64 -5.03 7.80 3.49
N ASP A 65 -5.74 6.67 3.56
CA ASP A 65 -5.11 5.37 3.68
C ASP A 65 -4.43 4.96 2.35
N GLY A 66 -3.51 4.00 2.43
CA GLY A 66 -2.71 3.59 1.27
C GLY A 66 -3.56 3.12 0.09
N VAL A 67 -4.61 2.32 0.33
CA VAL A 67 -5.41 1.71 -0.74
C VAL A 67 -6.29 2.76 -1.42
N SER A 68 -6.91 3.67 -0.67
CA SER A 68 -7.67 4.80 -1.24
C SER A 68 -6.81 5.64 -2.20
N LEU A 69 -5.56 5.92 -1.83
CA LEU A 69 -4.63 6.66 -2.68
C LEU A 69 -4.23 5.88 -3.94
N GLU A 70 -4.04 4.55 -3.84
CA GLU A 70 -3.82 3.71 -5.03
C GLU A 70 -5.03 3.72 -5.98
N ILE A 71 -6.25 3.64 -5.44
CA ILE A 71 -7.50 3.70 -6.23
C ILE A 71 -7.59 5.00 -7.03
N ASP A 72 -7.26 6.14 -6.43
CA ASP A 72 -7.28 7.44 -7.12
C ASP A 72 -6.28 7.49 -8.27
N LYS A 73 -5.09 6.90 -8.09
CA LYS A 73 -4.06 6.83 -9.12
C LYS A 73 -4.45 5.91 -10.27
N TRP A 74 -4.96 4.70 -9.97
CA TRP A 74 -5.47 3.78 -10.99
C TRP A 74 -6.64 4.41 -11.77
N THR A 75 -7.56 5.08 -11.07
CA THR A 75 -8.68 5.82 -11.67
C THR A 75 -8.18 6.85 -12.68
N ARG A 76 -7.17 7.66 -12.29
CA ARG A 76 -6.57 8.67 -13.16
C ARG A 76 -5.98 8.06 -14.43
N ILE A 77 -5.22 6.97 -14.31
CA ILE A 77 -4.62 6.28 -15.47
C ILE A 77 -5.69 5.75 -16.42
N PHE A 78 -6.70 5.05 -15.90
CA PHE A 78 -7.78 4.54 -16.76
C PHE A 78 -8.56 5.65 -17.47
N GLN A 79 -8.84 6.76 -16.79
CA GLN A 79 -9.50 7.91 -17.41
C GLN A 79 -8.64 8.56 -18.49
N GLN A 80 -7.33 8.68 -18.27
CA GLN A 80 -6.39 9.19 -19.27
C GLN A 80 -6.30 8.26 -20.49
N ALA A 81 -6.45 6.95 -20.30
CA ALA A 81 -6.57 5.96 -21.37
C ALA A 81 -7.94 5.97 -22.09
N GLY A 82 -8.86 6.86 -21.71
CA GLY A 82 -10.17 7.02 -22.35
C GLY A 82 -11.25 6.06 -21.84
N HIS A 83 -11.02 5.38 -20.71
CA HIS A 83 -12.03 4.56 -20.05
C HIS A 83 -12.92 5.38 -19.11
N THR A 84 -14.12 4.88 -18.85
CA THR A 84 -15.02 5.45 -17.85
C THR A 84 -14.91 4.63 -16.57
N VAL A 85 -14.60 5.29 -15.45
CA VAL A 85 -14.44 4.62 -14.15
C VAL A 85 -15.66 4.89 -13.27
N PHE A 86 -16.15 3.85 -12.59
CA PHE A 86 -17.21 3.88 -11.59
C PHE A 86 -16.64 3.35 -10.27
N LEU A 87 -16.77 4.13 -9.20
CA LEU A 87 -16.31 3.69 -7.88
C LEU A 87 -17.46 3.09 -7.08
N CYS A 88 -17.18 2.05 -6.30
CA CYS A 88 -18.12 1.49 -5.33
C CYS A 88 -17.43 1.24 -3.99
N SER A 89 -18.11 1.61 -2.89
CA SER A 89 -17.60 1.32 -1.54
C SER A 89 -18.69 1.30 -0.48
N GLY A 90 -18.37 0.77 0.70
CA GLY A 90 -19.26 0.82 1.86
C GLY A 90 -19.30 2.19 2.54
N LYS A 91 -18.18 2.91 2.49
CA LYS A 91 -18.05 4.29 3.01
C LYS A 91 -17.15 5.12 2.12
N HIS A 92 -17.43 6.42 2.06
CA HIS A 92 -16.57 7.39 1.39
C HIS A 92 -16.06 8.44 2.37
N GLY A 93 -14.75 8.71 2.38
CA GLY A 93 -14.10 9.61 3.33
C GLY A 93 -14.67 11.03 3.37
N ARG A 94 -15.22 11.49 2.25
CA ARG A 94 -15.88 12.81 2.15
C ARG A 94 -17.21 12.91 2.92
N ASP A 95 -17.84 11.80 3.30
CA ASP A 95 -19.09 11.81 4.09
C ASP A 95 -18.83 12.13 5.58
N GLN A 96 -17.59 12.01 6.07
CA GLN A 96 -17.23 12.40 7.44
C GLN A 96 -16.99 13.91 7.60
N LEU A 97 -16.83 14.65 6.48
CA LEU A 97 -16.56 16.09 6.47
C LEU A 97 -17.81 16.96 6.27
N ALA A 98 -19.00 16.37 6.17
CA ALA A 98 -20.26 17.10 6.00
C ALA A 98 -20.63 18.01 7.20
N GLY A 99 -19.85 18.01 8.28
CA GLY A 99 -19.97 18.95 9.40
C GLY A 99 -18.97 20.11 9.41
N ALA A 100 -18.02 20.19 8.46
CA ALA A 100 -17.01 21.24 8.43
C ALA A 100 -17.26 22.23 7.29
N THR A 101 -17.68 23.44 7.66
CA THR A 101 -17.75 24.60 6.77
C THR A 101 -16.34 24.98 6.27
N GLU A 102 -16.23 25.09 4.94
CA GLU A 102 -15.28 25.94 4.19
C GLU A 102 -13.76 25.79 4.40
N THR A 103 -13.08 25.09 3.48
CA THR A 103 -12.21 25.69 2.43
C THR A 103 -11.55 24.57 1.62
N ARG A 104 -12.07 24.30 0.42
CA ARG A 104 -11.47 23.33 -0.51
C ARG A 104 -10.33 23.99 -1.27
N GLN A 105 -9.09 23.78 -0.85
CA GLN A 105 -7.92 23.96 -1.70
C GLN A 105 -7.07 22.69 -1.74
N THR A 106 -6.88 22.21 -2.97
CA THR A 106 -5.81 21.32 -3.46
C THR A 106 -5.77 19.86 -2.98
N ALA A 107 -6.90 19.15 -3.06
CA ALA A 107 -6.87 17.78 -3.55
C ALA A 107 -7.73 17.76 -4.82
N ALA A 108 -7.16 17.37 -5.96
CA ALA A 108 -7.89 17.31 -7.22
C ALA A 108 -9.16 16.48 -6.99
N ALA A 109 -10.32 17.13 -7.03
CA ALA A 109 -11.59 16.45 -6.87
C ALA A 109 -11.71 15.45 -8.01
N SER A 110 -11.59 14.15 -7.72
CA SER A 110 -11.95 13.13 -8.70
C SER A 110 -13.45 13.31 -8.98
N PRO A 111 -13.86 13.67 -10.21
CA PRO A 111 -15.25 13.96 -10.56
C PRO A 111 -16.09 12.68 -10.69
N VAL A 112 -15.55 11.54 -10.26
CA VAL A 112 -16.19 10.22 -10.36
C VAL A 112 -17.22 10.09 -9.26
N GLY A 113 -18.49 9.88 -9.64
CA GLY A 113 -19.53 9.49 -8.71
C GLY A 113 -19.19 8.15 -8.04
N VAL A 114 -19.38 8.06 -6.73
CA VAL A 114 -19.17 6.84 -5.94
C VAL A 114 -20.53 6.25 -5.62
N THR A 115 -20.75 4.97 -5.96
CA THR A 115 -21.92 4.23 -5.46
C THR A 115 -21.63 3.71 -4.06
N ILE A 116 -22.48 4.05 -3.10
CA ILE A 116 -22.39 3.55 -1.74
C ILE A 116 -23.29 2.34 -1.58
N ILE A 117 -22.70 1.20 -1.21
CA ILE A 117 -23.41 0.00 -0.77
C ILE A 117 -23.05 -0.19 0.70
N GLU A 118 -23.87 0.31 1.63
CA GLU A 118 -23.55 0.38 3.06
C GLU A 118 -23.13 -0.99 3.64
N ALA A 119 -23.70 -2.08 3.12
CA ALA A 119 -23.37 -3.45 3.52
C ALA A 119 -21.92 -3.89 3.21
N LEU A 120 -21.17 -3.14 2.38
CA LEU A 120 -19.73 -3.33 2.17
C LEU A 120 -18.87 -2.79 3.32
N ASP A 121 -19.43 -1.97 4.22
CA ASP A 121 -18.65 -1.42 5.33
C ASP A 121 -18.21 -2.51 6.30
N TYR A 122 -16.89 -2.77 6.31
CA TYR A 122 -16.28 -3.76 7.17
C TYR A 122 -16.25 -3.35 8.65
N HIS A 123 -16.55 -2.09 8.97
CA HIS A 123 -16.71 -1.62 10.34
C HIS A 123 -18.10 -1.87 10.92
N SER A 124 -19.05 -2.37 10.11
CA SER A 124 -20.35 -2.77 10.63
C SER A 124 -20.19 -3.85 11.71
N ALA A 125 -21.10 -3.85 12.70
CA ALA A 125 -21.08 -4.83 13.77
C ALA A 125 -21.15 -6.27 13.23
N GLU A 126 -21.89 -6.46 12.13
CA GLU A 126 -22.01 -7.75 11.45
C GLU A 126 -20.72 -8.17 10.73
N ALA A 127 -20.13 -7.31 9.90
CA ALA A 127 -18.88 -7.63 9.22
C ALA A 127 -17.74 -7.89 10.22
N THR A 128 -17.66 -7.09 11.28
CA THR A 128 -16.69 -7.29 12.37
C THR A 128 -16.92 -8.63 13.10
N ARG A 129 -18.18 -8.98 13.38
CA ARG A 129 -18.54 -10.28 13.96
C ARG A 129 -18.09 -11.42 13.05
N MET A 130 -18.45 -11.38 11.77
CA MET A 130 -18.10 -12.42 10.79
C MET A 130 -16.59 -12.54 10.58
N ASN A 131 -15.85 -11.44 10.53
CA ASN A 131 -14.38 -11.46 10.50
C ASN A 131 -13.82 -12.20 11.71
N ARG A 132 -14.29 -11.86 12.92
CA ARG A 132 -13.88 -12.51 14.17
C ARG A 132 -14.21 -14.00 14.17
N GLU A 133 -15.43 -14.34 13.77
CA GLU A 133 -15.92 -15.72 13.68
C GLU A 133 -15.18 -16.54 12.63
N THR A 134 -14.68 -15.93 11.56
CA THR A 134 -13.92 -16.63 10.51
C THR A 134 -12.48 -16.89 10.93
N PHE A 135 -11.80 -15.87 11.49
CA PHE A 135 -10.33 -15.86 11.60
C PHE A 135 -9.78 -15.96 13.02
N TYR A 136 -10.61 -15.86 14.06
CA TYR A 136 -10.13 -15.80 15.43
C TYR A 136 -10.87 -16.73 16.38
N ARG A 137 -12.20 -16.61 16.47
CA ARG A 137 -12.99 -17.41 17.40
C ARG A 137 -14.46 -17.46 17.00
N LEU A 138 -14.98 -18.67 16.90
CA LEU A 138 -16.41 -18.93 16.88
C LEU A 138 -16.94 -18.98 18.33
N PRO A 139 -17.95 -18.18 18.71
CA PRO A 139 -18.52 -18.17 20.06
C PRO A 139 -19.05 -19.55 20.49
N GLU A 140 -18.90 -19.87 21.78
CA GLU A 140 -19.48 -21.09 22.36
C GLU A 140 -21.00 -21.12 22.16
N GLY A 141 -21.53 -22.25 21.72
CA GLY A 141 -22.96 -22.42 21.39
C GLY A 141 -23.34 -21.93 19.99
N CYS A 142 -22.46 -21.23 19.26
CA CYS A 142 -22.64 -20.97 17.84
C CYS A 142 -22.13 -22.17 17.04
N GLY A 143 -23.05 -22.98 16.51
CA GLY A 143 -22.70 -24.12 15.66
C GLY A 143 -22.23 -23.66 14.27
N GLU A 144 -21.33 -24.42 13.64
CA GLU A 144 -20.85 -24.16 12.28
C GLU A 144 -22.00 -23.94 11.28
N GLY A 145 -23.10 -24.68 11.40
CA GLY A 145 -24.27 -24.52 10.53
C GLY A 145 -24.93 -23.14 10.62
N ALA A 146 -25.04 -22.57 11.83
CA ALA A 146 -25.60 -21.23 12.02
C ALA A 146 -24.68 -20.14 11.47
N TYR A 147 -23.36 -20.26 11.72
CA TYR A 147 -22.35 -19.39 11.14
C TYR A 147 -22.39 -19.42 9.60
N ARG A 148 -22.41 -20.62 9.01
CA ARG A 148 -22.48 -20.81 7.56
C ARG A 148 -23.74 -20.18 6.98
N GLN A 149 -24.90 -20.42 7.60
CA GLN A 149 -26.17 -19.87 7.15
C GLN A 149 -26.14 -18.34 7.16
N GLN A 150 -25.73 -17.71 8.27
CA GLN A 150 -25.67 -16.24 8.37
C GLN A 150 -24.68 -15.64 7.36
N MET A 151 -23.52 -16.28 7.18
CA MET A 151 -22.52 -15.84 6.19
C MET A 151 -23.11 -15.82 4.78
N LEU A 152 -23.84 -16.87 4.39
CA LEU A 152 -24.44 -16.99 3.06
C LEU A 152 -25.65 -16.06 2.88
N GLU A 153 -26.47 -15.86 3.91
CA GLU A 153 -27.58 -14.91 3.88
C GLU A 153 -27.09 -13.47 3.66
N GLN A 154 -26.03 -13.07 4.38
CA GLN A 154 -25.42 -11.76 4.19
C GLN A 154 -24.75 -11.62 2.83
N ALA A 155 -24.05 -12.66 2.37
CA ALA A 155 -23.44 -12.68 1.05
C ALA A 155 -24.51 -12.54 -0.06
N ASP A 156 -25.64 -13.23 0.06
CA ASP A 156 -26.72 -13.18 -0.92
C ASP A 156 -27.42 -11.80 -0.96
N SER A 157 -27.59 -11.14 0.18
CA SER A 157 -28.09 -9.76 0.23
C SER A 157 -27.16 -8.81 -0.51
N LEU A 158 -25.88 -8.85 -0.18
CA LEU A 158 -24.88 -7.98 -0.78
C LEU A 158 -24.66 -8.30 -2.27
N ARG A 159 -24.73 -9.57 -2.68
CA ARG A 159 -24.62 -10.02 -4.07
C ARG A 159 -25.63 -9.31 -4.97
N ARG A 160 -26.89 -9.18 -4.53
CA ARG A 160 -27.94 -8.49 -5.31
C ARG A 160 -27.61 -7.02 -5.57
N GLU A 161 -27.08 -6.33 -4.58
CA GLU A 161 -26.68 -4.92 -4.73
C GLU A 161 -25.47 -4.78 -5.66
N LEU A 162 -24.52 -5.71 -5.58
CA LEU A 162 -23.36 -5.76 -6.47
C LEU A 162 -23.74 -6.06 -7.92
N GLU A 163 -24.68 -7.00 -8.15
CA GLU A 163 -25.22 -7.29 -9.48
C GLU A 163 -25.95 -6.08 -10.07
N ALA A 164 -26.76 -5.39 -9.26
CA ALA A 164 -27.41 -4.15 -9.67
C ALA A 164 -26.37 -3.08 -10.06
N TRP A 165 -25.34 -2.87 -9.24
CA TRP A 165 -24.27 -1.92 -9.54
C TRP A 165 -23.53 -2.27 -10.86
N ILE A 166 -23.19 -3.56 -11.07
CA ILE A 166 -22.55 -4.04 -12.31
C ILE A 166 -23.47 -3.79 -13.51
N GLY A 167 -24.75 -4.11 -13.40
CA GLY A 167 -25.75 -4.00 -14.46
C GLY A 167 -26.10 -2.55 -14.81
N ASP A 168 -26.40 -1.72 -13.81
CA ASP A 168 -26.80 -0.31 -13.96
C ASP A 168 -25.70 0.50 -14.64
N HIS A 169 -24.44 0.24 -14.26
CA HIS A 169 -23.30 0.89 -14.89
C HIS A 169 -22.78 0.15 -16.11
N ARG A 170 -23.34 -1.01 -16.50
CA ARG A 170 -22.90 -1.83 -17.64
C ARG A 170 -21.38 -2.01 -17.64
N LEU A 171 -20.84 -2.51 -16.54
CA LEU A 171 -19.40 -2.63 -16.37
C LEU A 171 -18.85 -3.70 -17.31
N ASP A 172 -17.74 -3.38 -17.98
CA ASP A 172 -16.97 -4.33 -18.78
C ASP A 172 -15.94 -5.06 -17.91
N VAL A 173 -15.39 -4.37 -16.91
CA VAL A 173 -14.34 -4.88 -16.01
C VAL A 173 -14.64 -4.44 -14.58
N VAL A 174 -14.47 -5.36 -13.62
CA VAL A 174 -14.47 -5.05 -12.18
C VAL A 174 -13.06 -5.26 -11.62
N ILE A 175 -12.62 -4.30 -10.81
CA ILE A 175 -11.33 -4.27 -10.12
C ILE A 175 -11.59 -4.30 -8.62
N PRO A 176 -11.67 -5.50 -8.01
CA PRO A 176 -11.69 -5.64 -6.57
C PRO A 176 -10.35 -5.19 -5.99
N GLN A 177 -10.39 -4.21 -5.10
CA GLN A 177 -9.25 -3.73 -4.34
C GLN A 177 -9.35 -4.34 -2.94
N ASN A 178 -8.46 -5.27 -2.61
CA ASN A 178 -8.38 -5.94 -1.31
C ASN A 178 -9.61 -6.74 -0.83
N ILE A 179 -10.77 -6.68 -1.50
CA ILE A 179 -11.98 -7.40 -1.07
C ILE A 179 -11.74 -8.91 -0.97
N TRP A 180 -10.90 -9.44 -1.86
CA TRP A 180 -10.59 -10.86 -1.95
C TRP A 180 -9.27 -11.28 -1.30
N SER A 181 -8.59 -10.41 -0.55
CA SER A 181 -7.27 -10.75 -0.02
C SER A 181 -7.17 -10.58 1.49
N VAL A 182 -7.46 -9.39 2.01
CA VAL A 182 -7.21 -9.04 3.42
C VAL A 182 -8.14 -9.76 4.41
N GLY A 183 -9.28 -10.25 3.93
CA GLY A 183 -10.25 -11.01 4.72
C GLY A 183 -11.09 -10.17 5.69
N LEU A 184 -11.13 -8.84 5.57
CA LEU A 184 -11.87 -7.97 6.50
C LEU A 184 -13.38 -8.21 6.50
N HIS A 185 -13.96 -8.68 5.39
CA HIS A 185 -15.39 -8.93 5.25
C HIS A 185 -15.62 -10.19 4.39
N PRO A 186 -15.63 -11.39 4.99
CA PRO A 186 -15.73 -12.64 4.23
C PRO A 186 -17.02 -12.78 3.42
N ALA A 187 -18.15 -12.27 3.93
CA ALA A 187 -19.41 -12.28 3.18
C ALA A 187 -19.33 -11.41 1.92
N ALA A 188 -18.63 -10.26 1.96
CA ALA A 188 -18.40 -9.44 0.77
C ALA A 188 -17.53 -10.13 -0.28
N ALA A 189 -16.54 -10.93 0.14
CA ALA A 189 -15.74 -11.73 -0.77
C ALA A 189 -16.59 -12.77 -1.53
N ILE A 190 -17.45 -13.49 -0.80
CA ILE A 190 -18.41 -14.45 -1.37
C ILE A 190 -19.38 -13.75 -2.32
N ALA A 191 -20.01 -12.67 -1.87
CA ALA A 191 -20.99 -11.90 -2.62
C ALA A 191 -20.44 -11.40 -3.96
N LEU A 192 -19.23 -10.84 -3.94
CA LEU A 192 -18.58 -10.30 -5.13
C LEU A 192 -18.20 -11.41 -6.12
N ALA A 193 -17.70 -12.54 -5.63
CA ALA A 193 -17.40 -13.68 -6.49
C ALA A 193 -18.65 -14.22 -7.21
N GLN A 194 -19.76 -14.36 -6.48
CA GLN A 194 -21.04 -14.80 -7.04
C GLN A 194 -21.62 -13.78 -8.02
N ALA A 195 -21.57 -12.48 -7.69
CA ALA A 195 -22.05 -11.42 -8.58
C ALA A 195 -21.27 -11.39 -9.90
N ILE A 196 -19.95 -11.57 -9.85
CA ILE A 196 -19.11 -11.65 -11.04
C ILE A 196 -19.43 -12.90 -11.87
N GLU A 197 -19.60 -14.05 -11.23
CA GLU A 197 -19.98 -15.29 -11.92
C GLU A 197 -21.31 -15.16 -12.65
N HIS A 198 -22.32 -14.57 -12.01
CA HIS A 198 -23.66 -14.39 -12.60
C HIS A 198 -23.68 -13.37 -13.74
N THR A 199 -22.87 -12.31 -13.65
CA THR A 199 -22.84 -11.23 -14.66
C THR A 199 -21.86 -11.52 -15.80
N GLY A 200 -20.87 -12.38 -15.59
CA GLY A 200 -19.81 -12.68 -16.54
C GLY A 200 -18.86 -11.49 -16.79
N VAL A 201 -18.87 -10.48 -15.92
CA VAL A 201 -17.99 -9.30 -16.06
C VAL A 201 -16.52 -9.71 -15.90
N GLN A 202 -15.63 -9.09 -16.69
CA GLN A 202 -14.20 -9.40 -16.62
C GLN A 202 -13.59 -8.88 -15.30
N VAL A 203 -12.52 -9.52 -14.83
CA VAL A 203 -11.90 -9.20 -13.54
C VAL A 203 -10.41 -8.92 -13.67
N LEU A 204 -9.98 -7.83 -13.01
CA LEU A 204 -8.59 -7.57 -12.65
C LEU A 204 -8.53 -7.29 -11.15
N ALA A 205 -8.26 -8.30 -10.33
CA ALA A 205 -8.20 -8.15 -8.88
C ALA A 205 -6.83 -7.66 -8.42
N GLN A 206 -6.80 -6.59 -7.62
CA GLN A 206 -5.58 -6.08 -7.01
C GLN A 206 -5.57 -6.37 -5.51
N HIS A 207 -4.48 -7.01 -5.07
CA HIS A 207 -4.26 -7.44 -3.70
C HIS A 207 -3.04 -6.71 -3.12
N HIS A 208 -3.27 -5.92 -2.08
CA HIS A 208 -2.25 -5.17 -1.35
C HIS A 208 -1.70 -5.97 -0.17
N ASP A 209 -2.56 -6.75 0.46
CA ASP A 209 -2.24 -7.64 1.56
C ASP A 209 -3.23 -8.80 1.64
N PHE A 210 -2.79 -9.92 2.20
CA PHE A 210 -3.56 -11.14 2.37
C PHE A 210 -3.84 -11.42 3.84
N TYR A 211 -4.93 -12.15 4.11
CA TYR A 211 -5.32 -12.46 5.48
C TYR A 211 -4.24 -13.21 6.27
N TRP A 212 -3.39 -14.00 5.59
CA TRP A 212 -2.27 -14.71 6.23
C TRP A 212 -1.06 -13.83 6.55
N GLU A 213 -1.07 -12.56 6.17
CA GLU A 213 -0.03 -11.57 6.49
C GLU A 213 -0.39 -10.71 7.72
N ARG A 214 -1.55 -10.95 8.33
CA ARG A 214 -2.03 -10.21 9.51
C ARG A 214 -1.21 -10.59 10.75
N VAL A 215 -0.77 -9.57 11.49
CA VAL A 215 0.19 -9.70 12.60
C VAL A 215 -0.39 -10.34 13.87
N ASP A 216 -1.70 -10.24 14.09
CA ASP A 216 -2.36 -10.73 15.32
C ASP A 216 -2.52 -12.27 15.36
N GLY A 217 -2.00 -12.98 14.36
CA GLY A 217 -2.21 -14.41 14.16
C GLY A 217 -3.63 -14.71 13.66
N ILE A 218 -3.77 -15.78 12.89
CA ILE A 218 -5.03 -16.20 12.29
C ILE A 218 -5.26 -17.68 12.55
N GLY A 219 -6.48 -18.02 12.99
CA GLY A 219 -6.96 -19.38 13.17
C GLY A 219 -8.34 -19.54 12.53
N LEU A 220 -8.39 -20.21 11.38
CA LEU A 220 -9.67 -20.56 10.73
C LEU A 220 -10.48 -21.45 11.68
N THR A 221 -11.69 -21.02 12.01
CA THR A 221 -12.40 -21.51 13.20
C THR A 221 -13.18 -22.81 13.01
N CYS A 222 -13.58 -23.13 11.78
CA CYS A 222 -14.40 -24.30 11.44
C CYS A 222 -14.21 -24.70 9.97
N SER A 223 -14.79 -25.82 9.55
CA SER A 223 -14.68 -26.33 8.17
C SER A 223 -15.25 -25.35 7.14
N SER A 224 -16.38 -24.71 7.43
CA SER A 224 -16.95 -23.67 6.57
C SER A 224 -16.06 -22.43 6.46
N ALA A 225 -15.35 -22.02 7.52
CA ALA A 225 -14.38 -20.93 7.42
C ALA A 225 -13.19 -21.31 6.52
N ILE A 226 -12.72 -22.57 6.62
CA ILE A 226 -11.68 -23.09 5.72
C ILE A 226 -12.18 -23.08 4.27
N GLU A 227 -13.37 -23.61 4.00
CA GLU A 227 -13.97 -23.61 2.66
C GLU A 227 -14.12 -22.21 2.08
N PHE A 228 -14.67 -21.26 2.84
CA PHE A 228 -14.90 -19.90 2.35
C PHE A 228 -13.61 -19.15 2.05
N THR A 229 -12.64 -19.23 2.97
CA THR A 229 -11.33 -18.60 2.75
C THR A 229 -10.54 -19.32 1.67
N ASP A 230 -10.78 -20.63 1.47
CA ASP A 230 -10.16 -21.33 0.37
C ASP A 230 -10.70 -20.86 -0.97
N THR A 231 -12.03 -20.83 -1.07
CA THR A 231 -12.77 -20.60 -2.32
C THR A 231 -12.80 -19.14 -2.75
N TYR A 232 -12.82 -18.18 -1.82
CA TYR A 232 -13.14 -16.77 -2.12
C TYR A 232 -12.06 -15.76 -1.73
N LEU A 233 -10.96 -16.18 -1.10
CA LEU A 233 -9.89 -15.28 -0.65
C LEU A 233 -8.48 -15.67 -1.17
N PRO A 234 -8.16 -15.38 -2.44
CA PRO A 234 -9.06 -14.95 -3.52
C PRO A 234 -9.63 -16.15 -4.31
N PRO A 235 -10.65 -15.94 -5.18
CA PRO A 235 -11.17 -16.98 -6.05
C PRO A 235 -10.14 -17.55 -7.04
N HIS A 236 -10.25 -18.85 -7.33
CA HIS A 236 -9.38 -19.58 -8.28
C HIS A 236 -9.94 -19.64 -9.71
N THR A 237 -10.93 -18.81 -10.02
CA THR A 237 -11.68 -18.87 -11.29
C THR A 237 -10.76 -18.62 -12.48
N LYS A 238 -10.76 -19.55 -13.45
CA LYS A 238 -10.01 -19.38 -14.69
C LYS A 238 -10.48 -18.13 -15.43
N GLY A 239 -9.54 -17.31 -15.86
CA GLY A 239 -9.81 -16.06 -16.59
C GLY A 239 -9.80 -14.80 -15.71
N TYR A 240 -9.75 -14.93 -14.38
CA TYR A 240 -9.49 -13.78 -13.52
C TYR A 240 -8.01 -13.40 -13.59
N ALA A 241 -7.73 -12.11 -13.81
CA ALA A 241 -6.38 -11.57 -13.69
C ALA A 241 -6.14 -11.12 -12.24
N HIS A 242 -4.99 -11.49 -11.69
CA HIS A 242 -4.59 -11.11 -10.34
C HIS A 242 -3.33 -10.25 -10.37
N VAL A 243 -3.34 -9.18 -9.59
CA VAL A 243 -2.24 -8.26 -9.38
C VAL A 243 -1.90 -8.25 -7.90
N VAL A 244 -0.62 -8.27 -7.59
CA VAL A 244 -0.07 -8.10 -6.24
C VAL A 244 0.94 -6.97 -6.25
N ILE A 245 1.18 -6.36 -5.09
CA ILE A 245 2.07 -5.19 -4.99
C ILE A 245 3.56 -5.54 -4.84
N ASN A 246 3.91 -6.80 -4.58
CA ASN A 246 5.29 -7.23 -4.39
C ASN A 246 5.51 -8.70 -4.81
N SER A 247 6.77 -9.07 -5.05
CA SER A 247 7.17 -10.41 -5.52
C SER A 247 6.95 -11.50 -4.45
N LEU A 248 7.12 -11.18 -3.16
CA LEU A 248 6.92 -12.14 -2.07
C LEU A 248 5.45 -12.59 -1.97
N ALA A 249 4.53 -11.65 -2.18
CA ALA A 249 3.10 -11.89 -2.26
C ALA A 249 2.75 -12.72 -3.49
N LYS A 250 3.39 -12.46 -4.65
CA LYS A 250 3.23 -13.28 -5.87
C LYS A 250 3.60 -14.73 -5.59
N GLU A 251 4.79 -14.97 -5.05
CA GLU A 251 5.28 -16.31 -4.75
C GLU A 251 4.40 -17.03 -3.72
N THR A 252 3.99 -16.30 -2.67
CA THR A 252 3.15 -16.87 -1.60
C THR A 252 1.75 -17.21 -2.12
N LEU A 253 1.15 -16.35 -2.94
CA LEU A 253 -0.14 -16.62 -3.58
C LEU A 253 -0.06 -17.84 -4.50
N ALA A 254 0.97 -17.93 -5.35
CA ALA A 254 1.17 -19.09 -6.21
C ALA A 254 1.36 -20.38 -5.41
N LYS A 255 2.13 -20.34 -4.33
CA LYS A 255 2.39 -21.52 -3.48
C LYS A 255 1.16 -21.96 -2.69
N ARG A 256 0.40 -21.02 -2.12
CA ARG A 256 -0.76 -21.33 -1.26
C ARG A 256 -2.01 -21.65 -2.07
N LYS A 257 -2.17 -21.03 -3.23
CA LYS A 257 -3.43 -21.03 -3.98
C LYS A 257 -3.28 -21.53 -5.42
N GLY A 258 -2.07 -21.74 -5.92
CA GLY A 258 -1.87 -22.08 -7.33
C GLY A 258 -2.29 -20.97 -8.30
N ILE A 259 -2.39 -19.73 -7.80
CA ILE A 259 -2.79 -18.56 -8.59
C ILE A 259 -1.53 -17.81 -9.01
N ASP A 260 -1.33 -17.64 -10.31
CA ASP A 260 -0.31 -16.73 -10.85
C ASP A 260 -0.83 -15.29 -10.82
N ALA A 261 0.08 -14.35 -10.55
CA ALA A 261 -0.24 -12.94 -10.46
C ALA A 261 0.86 -12.09 -11.10
N VAL A 262 0.50 -10.88 -11.51
CA VAL A 262 1.45 -9.87 -11.98
C VAL A 262 1.80 -8.93 -10.84
N VAL A 263 3.07 -8.55 -10.73
CA VAL A 263 3.50 -7.55 -9.76
C VAL A 263 3.28 -6.17 -10.37
N ILE A 264 2.42 -5.37 -9.76
CA ILE A 264 2.29 -3.93 -10.04
C ILE A 264 2.50 -3.21 -8.71
N PRO A 265 3.66 -2.57 -8.50
CA PRO A 265 3.98 -1.93 -7.23
C PRO A 265 3.07 -0.73 -6.99
N ASN A 266 2.97 -0.31 -5.73
CA ASN A 266 2.41 1.01 -5.43
C ASN A 266 3.35 2.09 -5.96
N VAL A 267 2.75 3.15 -6.50
CA VAL A 267 3.49 4.25 -7.14
C VAL A 267 3.27 5.56 -6.39
N PHE A 268 3.91 6.65 -6.81
CA PHE A 268 3.70 7.98 -6.26
C PHE A 268 3.71 9.02 -7.38
N ASP A 269 3.04 10.16 -7.18
CA ASP A 269 3.08 11.24 -8.17
C ASP A 269 4.39 12.04 -8.08
N PHE A 270 5.43 11.51 -8.73
CA PHE A 270 6.72 12.18 -8.87
C PHE A 270 6.66 13.36 -9.86
N SER A 271 5.69 13.40 -10.76
CA SER A 271 5.49 14.51 -11.71
C SER A 271 4.83 15.75 -11.07
N GLY A 272 4.09 15.54 -9.98
CA GLY A 272 3.37 16.58 -9.26
C GLY A 272 4.28 17.66 -8.65
N PRO A 273 3.70 18.81 -8.25
CA PRO A 273 4.47 19.94 -7.71
C PRO A 273 5.32 19.51 -6.50
N SER A 274 6.53 20.05 -6.41
CA SER A 274 7.39 19.85 -5.25
C SER A 274 6.74 20.44 -4.01
N TRP A 275 6.89 19.77 -2.86
CA TRP A 275 6.51 20.33 -1.58
C TRP A 275 7.53 21.40 -1.18
N GLN A 276 7.03 22.59 -0.83
CA GLN A 276 7.86 23.75 -0.55
C GLN A 276 7.34 24.49 0.67
N ARG A 277 8.20 25.36 1.22
CA ARG A 277 7.77 26.33 2.22
C ARG A 277 6.88 27.37 1.55
N ASP A 278 5.77 27.69 2.18
CA ASP A 278 4.82 28.71 1.72
C ASP A 278 4.19 29.46 2.91
N ALA A 279 3.27 30.37 2.61
CA ALA A 279 2.57 31.15 3.64
C ALA A 279 1.80 30.28 4.63
N TRP A 280 1.40 29.06 4.25
CA TRP A 280 0.68 28.15 5.14
C TRP A 280 1.62 27.43 6.11
N ASN A 281 2.83 27.04 5.71
CA ASN A 281 3.70 26.26 6.60
C ASN A 281 4.93 27.00 7.13
N THR A 282 5.05 28.30 6.86
CA THR A 282 6.19 29.11 7.34
C THR A 282 6.31 29.16 8.87
N ASP A 283 5.20 28.99 9.59
CA ASP A 283 5.09 28.97 11.06
C ASP A 283 5.14 27.56 11.65
N PHE A 284 5.34 26.52 10.83
CA PHE A 284 5.34 25.12 11.27
C PHE A 284 6.33 24.89 12.40
N ARG A 285 7.61 25.24 12.19
CA ARG A 285 8.67 25.05 13.19
C ARG A 285 8.36 25.80 14.49
N THR A 286 7.94 27.06 14.40
CA THR A 286 7.56 27.86 15.58
C THR A 286 6.35 27.28 16.32
N THR A 287 5.36 26.76 15.59
CA THR A 287 4.16 26.12 16.16
C THR A 287 4.52 24.92 17.03
N PHE A 288 5.49 24.12 16.60
CA PHE A 288 5.92 22.91 17.31
C PHE A 288 7.17 23.12 18.18
N GLY A 289 7.55 24.38 18.43
CA GLY A 289 8.69 24.71 19.29
C GLY A 289 10.04 24.20 18.77
N ILE A 290 10.20 24.12 17.45
CA ILE A 290 11.44 23.72 16.76
C ILE A 290 12.20 24.99 16.38
N ALA A 291 13.44 25.14 16.86
CA ALA A 291 14.27 26.30 16.52
C ALA A 291 14.77 26.20 15.07
N PRO A 292 15.08 27.31 14.38
CA PRO A 292 15.60 27.27 13.01
C PRO A 292 16.88 26.45 12.83
N SER A 293 17.75 26.40 13.85
CA SER A 293 19.03 25.67 13.82
C SER A 293 18.94 24.22 14.32
N ASP A 294 17.75 23.76 14.74
CA ASP A 294 17.55 22.36 15.12
C ASP A 294 17.64 21.44 13.88
N ILE A 295 18.19 20.24 14.07
CA ILE A 295 18.11 19.15 13.11
C ILE A 295 16.81 18.38 13.36
N VAL A 296 15.97 18.27 12.35
CA VAL A 296 14.68 17.59 12.40
C VAL A 296 14.80 16.20 11.77
N VAL A 297 14.72 15.16 12.60
CA VAL A 297 14.59 13.77 12.17
C VAL A 297 13.10 13.42 12.18
N LEU A 298 12.54 13.09 11.02
CA LEU A 298 11.11 12.87 10.85
C LEU A 298 10.76 11.37 10.80
N GLN A 299 9.85 10.96 11.68
CA GLN A 299 9.11 9.69 11.57
C GLN A 299 7.69 10.00 11.08
N ALA A 300 7.43 9.74 9.81
CA ALA A 300 6.15 10.04 9.14
C ALA A 300 5.14 8.88 9.14
N THR A 301 5.43 7.78 9.85
CA THR A 301 4.55 6.62 9.94
C THR A 301 3.60 6.72 11.13
N ARG A 302 2.50 5.95 11.09
CA ARG A 302 1.68 5.65 12.27
C ARG A 302 2.53 5.18 13.45
N VAL A 303 2.10 5.49 14.67
CA VAL A 303 2.81 5.13 15.89
C VAL A 303 2.32 3.76 16.37
N ILE A 304 2.85 2.68 15.79
CA ILE A 304 2.51 1.29 16.12
C ILE A 304 3.78 0.41 16.16
N PRO A 305 3.81 -0.69 16.95
CA PRO A 305 5.04 -1.47 17.19
C PRO A 305 5.80 -1.92 15.96
N ARG A 306 5.09 -2.37 14.90
CA ARG A 306 5.73 -2.85 13.66
C ARG A 306 6.52 -1.79 12.88
N LYS A 307 6.35 -0.51 13.24
CA LYS A 307 7.04 0.61 12.59
C LYS A 307 8.42 0.89 13.17
N GLY A 308 8.81 0.24 14.28
CA GLY A 308 10.17 0.22 14.80
C GLY A 308 10.70 1.60 15.24
N ILE A 309 9.83 2.52 15.69
CA ILE A 309 10.18 3.90 16.03
C ILE A 309 11.24 3.97 17.15
N GLU A 310 11.33 2.94 17.99
CA GLU A 310 12.40 2.77 18.97
C GLU A 310 13.81 2.82 18.34
N LEU A 311 13.98 2.31 17.13
CA LEU A 311 15.26 2.34 16.42
C LEU A 311 15.58 3.75 15.91
N ALA A 312 14.55 4.56 15.59
CA ALA A 312 14.75 5.98 15.29
C ALA A 312 15.25 6.74 16.53
N ILE A 313 14.77 6.38 17.73
CA ILE A 313 15.28 6.92 18.99
C ILE A 313 16.76 6.54 19.17
N ASP A 314 17.13 5.29 18.88
CA ASP A 314 18.53 4.83 18.98
C ASP A 314 19.47 5.61 18.04
N VAL A 315 19.05 5.83 16.79
CA VAL A 315 19.81 6.65 15.83
C VAL A 315 19.96 8.08 16.31
N VAL A 316 18.88 8.71 16.80
CA VAL A 316 18.95 10.09 17.33
C VAL A 316 19.81 10.16 18.59
N ALA A 317 19.78 9.13 19.44
CA ALA A 317 20.64 9.04 20.62
C ALA A 317 22.12 8.94 20.22
N ALA A 318 22.44 8.12 19.22
CA ALA A 318 23.78 8.07 18.66
C ALA A 318 24.22 9.43 18.10
N LEU A 319 23.38 10.09 17.29
CA LEU A 319 23.66 11.44 16.78
C LEU A 319 23.89 12.47 17.90
N GLN A 320 23.12 12.39 18.99
CA GLN A 320 23.27 13.28 20.15
C GLN A 320 24.62 13.12 20.84
N ARG A 321 25.23 11.93 20.82
CA ARG A 321 26.61 11.73 21.33
C ARG A 321 27.63 12.55 20.53
N HIS A 322 27.35 12.85 19.26
CA HIS A 322 28.17 13.71 18.39
C HIS A 322 27.78 15.20 18.44
N LYS A 323 26.79 15.60 19.25
CA LYS A 323 26.32 17.00 19.31
C LYS A 323 27.46 18.02 19.48
N LYS A 324 28.45 17.71 20.32
CA LYS A 324 29.60 18.60 20.58
C LYS A 324 30.50 18.80 19.35
N THR A 325 30.64 17.79 18.50
CA THR A 325 31.47 17.90 17.28
C THR A 325 30.77 18.67 16.17
N LEU A 326 29.44 18.79 16.24
CA LEU A 326 28.63 19.59 15.34
C LEU A 326 28.69 21.09 15.63
N VAL A 327 29.00 21.51 16.87
CA VAL A 327 29.02 22.94 17.23
C VAL A 327 30.03 23.69 16.37
N GLY A 328 29.54 24.73 15.69
CA GLY A 328 30.32 25.56 14.75
C GLY A 328 30.40 25.00 13.33
N GLN A 329 29.94 23.77 13.08
CA GLN A 329 29.86 23.20 11.74
C GLN A 329 28.71 23.82 10.95
N ARG A 330 28.90 23.94 9.64
CA ARG A 330 27.85 24.36 8.70
C ARG A 330 27.13 23.13 8.16
N LEU A 331 25.81 23.10 8.27
CA LEU A 331 24.96 22.05 7.76
C LEU A 331 24.71 22.20 6.25
N TYR A 332 24.15 21.17 5.62
CA TYR A 332 23.84 21.10 4.19
C TYR A 332 22.96 22.27 3.69
N ASN A 333 22.12 22.82 4.57
CA ASN A 333 21.21 23.93 4.29
C ASN A 333 21.87 25.32 4.50
N GLY A 334 23.14 25.37 4.90
CA GLY A 334 23.90 26.59 5.14
C GLY A 334 23.81 27.13 6.56
N GLU A 335 22.93 26.60 7.41
CA GLU A 335 22.84 26.98 8.83
C GLU A 335 24.05 26.50 9.62
N VAL A 336 24.43 27.23 10.67
CA VAL A 336 25.51 26.82 11.58
C VAL A 336 24.89 26.17 12.80
N PHE A 337 25.33 24.95 13.11
CA PHE A 337 24.89 24.26 14.32
C PHE A 337 25.55 24.90 15.55
N THR A 338 24.74 25.25 16.55
CA THR A 338 25.17 25.99 17.76
C THR A 338 24.95 25.17 19.03
N GLU A 339 25.49 25.62 20.16
CA GLU A 339 25.25 24.99 21.47
C GLU A 339 23.74 24.85 21.82
N ALA A 340 22.95 25.84 21.39
CA ALA A 340 21.50 25.87 21.59
C ALA A 340 20.73 24.95 20.63
N SER A 341 21.37 24.47 19.56
CA SER A 341 20.74 23.61 18.56
C SER A 341 20.48 22.21 19.14
N ARG A 342 19.38 21.60 18.72
CA ARG A 342 18.95 20.27 19.15
C ARG A 342 18.84 19.34 17.95
N ILE A 343 18.91 18.05 18.21
CA ILE A 343 18.49 17.01 17.27
C ILE A 343 17.16 16.49 17.82
N VAL A 344 16.08 16.73 17.08
CA VAL A 344 14.70 16.41 17.52
C VAL A 344 14.12 15.29 16.67
N LEU A 345 13.41 14.36 17.31
CA LEU A 345 12.64 13.32 16.62
C LEU A 345 11.17 13.76 16.54
N VAL A 346 10.70 14.09 15.35
CA VAL A 346 9.32 14.51 15.09
C VAL A 346 8.48 13.29 14.70
N LEU A 347 7.39 13.03 15.43
CA LEU A 347 6.43 11.98 15.11
C LEU A 347 5.19 12.60 14.47
N ALA A 348 5.05 12.45 13.14
CA ALA A 348 3.95 13.04 12.38
C ALA A 348 2.75 12.11 12.19
N GLY A 349 2.92 10.81 12.46
CA GLY A 349 1.82 9.86 12.40
C GLY A 349 0.96 9.86 13.67
N TYR A 350 -0.23 9.29 13.51
CA TYR A 350 -1.24 9.20 14.55
C TYR A 350 -1.13 7.87 15.33
N VAL A 351 -1.69 7.84 16.56
CA VAL A 351 -1.51 6.74 17.54
C VAL A 351 -2.72 5.79 17.60
N GLN A 352 -3.86 6.19 17.03
CA GLN A 352 -5.16 5.52 17.14
C GLN A 352 -5.16 4.05 16.69
N ASP A 353 -4.21 3.66 15.83
CA ASP A 353 -4.08 2.28 15.32
C ASP A 353 -3.21 1.39 16.24
N ASP A 354 -2.68 1.89 17.36
CA ASP A 354 -1.94 1.09 18.34
C ASP A 354 -2.87 0.19 19.15
N THR A 355 -3.01 -1.06 18.72
CA THR A 355 -3.81 -2.09 19.40
C THR A 355 -3.28 -2.45 20.78
N THR A 356 -2.02 -2.13 21.10
CA THR A 356 -1.45 -2.36 22.43
C THR A 356 -1.88 -1.30 23.44
N GLY A 357 -2.16 -0.07 22.96
CA GLY A 357 -2.40 1.10 23.80
C GLY A 357 -1.21 1.53 24.67
N THR A 358 -0.02 0.98 24.45
CA THR A 358 1.15 1.18 25.34
C THR A 358 2.39 1.69 24.61
N TYR A 359 2.44 1.59 23.28
CA TYR A 359 3.66 1.79 22.52
C TYR A 359 4.17 3.23 22.59
N MET A 360 3.30 4.23 22.43
CA MET A 360 3.69 5.65 22.59
C MET A 360 4.26 5.94 23.98
N GLY A 361 3.73 5.29 25.02
CA GLY A 361 4.25 5.41 26.39
C GLY A 361 5.65 4.80 26.53
N GLN A 362 5.90 3.66 25.91
CA GLN A 362 7.23 3.02 25.86
C GLN A 362 8.25 3.90 25.12
N LEU A 363 7.88 4.44 23.95
CA LEU A 363 8.71 5.37 23.17
C LEU A 363 9.06 6.62 23.97
N THR A 364 8.08 7.19 24.68
CA THR A 364 8.30 8.37 25.53
C THR A 364 9.29 8.06 26.66
N ARG A 365 9.14 6.92 27.34
CA ARG A 365 10.08 6.49 28.38
C ARG A 365 11.49 6.29 27.83
N LYS A 366 11.63 5.59 26.70
CA LYS A 366 12.92 5.39 26.03
C LYS A 366 13.57 6.73 25.67
N ALA A 367 12.82 7.64 25.06
CA ALA A 367 13.33 8.98 24.72
C ALA A 367 13.82 9.76 25.95
N VAL A 368 13.11 9.69 27.08
CA VAL A 368 13.55 10.34 28.33
C VAL A 368 14.85 9.73 28.85
N VAL A 369 14.97 8.40 28.87
CA VAL A 369 16.18 7.70 29.31
C VAL A 369 17.39 8.06 28.45
N GLU A 370 17.18 8.17 27.14
CA GLU A 370 18.23 8.51 26.17
C GLU A 370 18.47 10.04 26.02
N GLY A 371 17.73 10.88 26.75
CA GLY A 371 17.85 12.33 26.68
C GLY A 371 17.43 12.95 25.33
N ILE A 372 16.46 12.32 24.65
CA ILE A 372 15.99 12.69 23.33
C ILE A 372 14.75 13.58 23.40
N THR A 373 14.76 14.65 22.61
CA THR A 373 13.59 15.51 22.44
C THR A 373 12.66 14.90 21.41
N LEU A 374 11.59 14.26 21.90
CA LEU A 374 10.50 13.73 21.08
C LEU A 374 9.42 14.82 20.88
N VAL A 375 9.02 15.07 19.64
CA VAL A 375 8.02 16.09 19.28
C VAL A 375 6.86 15.41 18.54
N PRO A 376 5.84 14.91 19.26
CA PRO A 376 4.64 14.37 18.63
C PRO A 376 3.80 15.51 18.06
N ILE A 377 3.44 15.43 16.78
CA ILE A 377 2.65 16.46 16.08
C ILE A 377 1.40 15.89 15.38
N GLY A 378 1.15 14.57 15.51
CA GLY A 378 0.13 13.85 14.74
C GLY A 378 -1.31 14.35 14.95
N ASP A 379 -1.61 15.02 16.06
CA ASP A 379 -2.90 15.67 16.33
C ASP A 379 -3.14 16.92 15.47
N ARG A 380 -2.05 17.57 15.02
CA ARG A 380 -2.04 18.76 14.15
C ARG A 380 -1.74 18.42 12.69
N ILE A 381 -1.56 17.13 12.35
CA ILE A 381 -1.43 16.64 10.98
C ILE A 381 -2.76 16.09 10.48
N THR A 382 -3.14 16.49 9.28
CA THR A 382 -4.42 16.17 8.64
C THR A 382 -4.24 15.85 7.17
N SER A 383 -5.25 15.25 6.54
CA SER A 383 -5.25 14.90 5.12
C SER A 383 -5.06 16.12 4.20
N THR A 384 -5.66 17.24 4.59
CA THR A 384 -5.57 18.52 3.89
C THR A 384 -5.31 19.64 4.88
N ARG A 385 -4.49 20.62 4.49
CA ARG A 385 -4.30 21.87 5.23
C ARG A 385 -5.66 22.52 5.51
N THR A 386 -6.00 22.72 6.79
CA THR A 386 -7.29 23.32 7.17
C THR A 386 -7.18 24.10 8.48
N MET A 387 -8.16 24.95 8.76
CA MET A 387 -8.41 25.47 10.10
C MET A 387 -9.43 24.56 10.79
N ARG A 388 -9.10 23.99 11.95
CA ARG A 388 -10.05 23.28 12.81
C ARG A 388 -10.49 24.23 13.91
N GLU A 389 -11.69 24.78 13.80
CA GLU A 389 -12.22 25.82 14.69
C GLU A 389 -11.28 27.04 14.76
N THR A 390 -10.34 27.05 15.71
CA THR A 390 -9.32 28.09 15.91
C THR A 390 -7.88 27.59 15.75
N GLU A 391 -7.67 26.28 15.57
CA GLU A 391 -6.35 25.67 15.45
C GLU A 391 -6.00 25.35 13.99
N LYS A 392 -4.89 25.91 13.52
CA LYS A 392 -4.34 25.62 12.20
C LYS A 392 -3.78 24.20 12.14
N THR A 393 -4.22 23.39 11.19
CA THR A 393 -3.62 22.08 10.93
C THR A 393 -2.74 22.11 9.69
N TYR A 394 -1.81 21.16 9.64
CA TYR A 394 -0.89 20.98 8.54
C TYR A 394 -1.21 19.67 7.82
N SER A 395 -0.68 19.54 6.61
CA SER A 395 -0.62 18.25 5.92
C SER A 395 0.64 17.49 6.29
N LEU A 396 0.67 16.18 6.05
CA LEU A 396 1.89 15.38 6.25
C LEU A 396 3.07 15.92 5.41
N TRP A 397 2.79 16.45 4.22
CA TRP A 397 3.77 17.06 3.32
C TRP A 397 4.50 18.25 3.96
N ASP A 398 3.82 19.00 4.83
CA ASP A 398 4.43 20.11 5.54
C ASP A 398 5.51 19.64 6.52
N ALA A 399 5.34 18.46 7.13
CA ALA A 399 6.37 17.86 7.99
C ALA A 399 7.62 17.49 7.18
N TYR A 400 7.45 16.91 5.98
CA TYR A 400 8.55 16.62 5.07
C TYR A 400 9.34 17.88 4.66
N VAL A 401 8.66 18.99 4.38
CA VAL A 401 9.29 20.28 4.02
C VAL A 401 10.22 20.82 5.11
N HIS A 402 9.95 20.49 6.37
CA HIS A 402 10.73 20.98 7.52
C HIS A 402 11.71 19.96 8.09
N ALA A 403 11.78 18.75 7.51
CA ALA A 403 12.66 17.68 7.93
C ALA A 403 14.05 17.77 7.28
N ASP A 404 15.07 17.33 8.01
CA ASP A 404 16.43 17.22 7.51
C ASP A 404 16.76 15.76 7.11
N ILE A 405 16.19 14.79 7.81
CA ILE A 405 16.33 13.34 7.60
C ILE A 405 14.99 12.66 7.87
N VAL A 406 14.69 11.56 7.17
CA VAL A 406 13.54 10.70 7.49
C VAL A 406 14.03 9.39 8.08
N THR A 407 13.39 8.94 9.15
CA THR A 407 13.55 7.58 9.66
C THR A 407 12.42 6.69 9.18
N TYR A 408 12.78 5.53 8.64
CA TYR A 408 11.88 4.47 8.20
C TYR A 408 12.34 3.09 8.73
N PRO A 409 12.37 2.90 10.06
CA PRO A 409 12.86 1.67 10.70
C PRO A 409 11.82 0.54 10.74
N SER A 410 10.81 0.59 9.86
CA SER A 410 9.74 -0.41 9.85
C SER A 410 10.30 -1.77 9.44
N TYR A 411 10.17 -2.77 10.30
CA TYR A 411 10.64 -4.13 10.02
C TYR A 411 9.61 -4.98 9.27
N TRP A 412 8.37 -4.50 9.14
CA TRP A 412 7.32 -5.12 8.34
C TRP A 412 6.48 -4.10 7.58
N GLU A 413 6.46 -4.20 6.25
CA GLU A 413 5.64 -3.38 5.33
C GLU A 413 5.19 -4.21 4.14
N GLY A 414 3.97 -3.93 3.63
CA GLY A 414 3.47 -4.55 2.40
C GLY A 414 4.11 -3.99 1.12
N TRP A 415 4.38 -2.68 1.10
CA TRP A 415 5.18 -2.03 0.05
C TRP A 415 6.11 -0.98 0.64
N GLY A 416 5.53 0.08 1.19
CA GLY A 416 6.27 1.14 1.88
C GLY A 416 6.04 2.54 1.28
N ASN A 417 4.78 2.98 1.21
CA ASN A 417 4.43 4.26 0.57
C ASN A 417 5.18 5.47 1.19
N GLN A 418 5.41 5.47 2.51
CA GLN A 418 6.16 6.54 3.18
C GLN A 418 7.64 6.62 2.74
N LEU A 419 8.22 5.52 2.24
CA LEU A 419 9.54 5.54 1.61
C LEU A 419 9.50 6.37 0.32
N LEU A 420 8.50 6.15 -0.53
CA LEU A 420 8.33 6.93 -1.77
C LEU A 420 8.03 8.40 -1.48
N GLU A 421 7.28 8.70 -0.41
CA GLU A 421 7.04 10.06 0.07
C GLU A 421 8.35 10.76 0.47
N ALA A 422 9.22 10.08 1.24
CA ALA A 422 10.53 10.62 1.64
C ALA A 422 11.45 10.86 0.44
N VAL A 423 11.44 9.94 -0.53
CA VAL A 423 12.18 10.09 -1.78
C VAL A 423 11.63 11.25 -2.61
N LYS A 424 10.30 11.44 -2.69
CA LYS A 424 9.67 12.60 -3.34
C LYS A 424 10.11 13.92 -2.70
N ALA A 425 10.21 13.94 -1.37
CA ALA A 425 10.71 15.08 -0.59
C ALA A 425 12.21 15.35 -0.77
N ARG A 426 12.96 14.46 -1.46
CA ARG A 426 14.43 14.52 -1.59
C ARG A 426 15.13 14.58 -0.24
N LEU A 427 14.70 13.73 0.69
CA LEU A 427 15.33 13.60 2.00
C LEU A 427 16.15 12.32 2.06
N PRO A 428 17.33 12.33 2.72
CA PRO A 428 18.02 11.10 3.10
C PRO A 428 17.13 10.27 4.02
N VAL A 429 17.19 8.95 3.86
CA VAL A 429 16.35 8.00 4.59
C VAL A 429 17.23 7.03 5.37
N VAL A 430 17.01 6.97 6.68
CA VAL A 430 17.52 5.91 7.55
C VAL A 430 16.51 4.78 7.55
N LEU A 431 16.90 3.61 7.04
CA LEU A 431 15.99 2.54 6.64
C LEU A 431 16.35 1.23 7.36
N PHE A 432 15.35 0.55 7.92
CA PHE A 432 15.49 -0.88 8.18
C PHE A 432 15.15 -1.66 6.90
N GLU A 433 16.02 -2.57 6.46
CA GLU A 433 15.87 -3.32 5.21
C GLU A 433 14.81 -4.43 5.34
N TYR A 434 13.53 -4.04 5.44
CA TYR A 434 12.41 -4.97 5.53
C TYR A 434 12.31 -5.89 4.30
N PRO A 435 11.63 -7.05 4.41
CA PRO A 435 11.67 -8.09 3.38
C PRO A 435 11.32 -7.62 1.96
N VAL A 436 10.23 -6.85 1.80
CA VAL A 436 9.81 -6.33 0.48
C VAL A 436 10.82 -5.34 -0.09
N TYR A 437 11.42 -4.46 0.73
CA TYR A 437 12.48 -3.58 0.27
C TYR A 437 13.64 -4.39 -0.33
N ARG A 438 14.11 -5.42 0.39
CA ARG A 438 15.23 -6.24 -0.08
C ARG A 438 14.92 -7.01 -1.36
N ALA A 439 13.70 -7.51 -1.50
CA ALA A 439 13.28 -8.29 -2.65
C ALA A 439 13.08 -7.41 -3.90
N ASP A 440 12.41 -6.25 -3.75
CA ASP A 440 11.85 -5.53 -4.90
C ASP A 440 12.40 -4.12 -5.10
N ILE A 441 12.93 -3.46 -4.06
CA ILE A 441 13.34 -2.05 -4.11
C ILE A 441 14.85 -1.90 -4.10
N ALA A 442 15.56 -2.57 -3.19
CA ALA A 442 17.02 -2.55 -3.07
C ALA A 442 17.73 -2.92 -4.38
N PRO A 443 17.27 -3.93 -5.17
CA PRO A 443 17.91 -4.27 -6.44
C PRO A 443 17.89 -3.15 -7.49
N LEU A 444 17.03 -2.13 -7.34
CA LEU A 444 16.99 -0.96 -8.22
C LEU A 444 18.12 0.04 -7.94
N GLY A 445 18.88 -0.13 -6.85
CA GLY A 445 20.07 0.67 -6.54
C GLY A 445 19.79 1.95 -5.75
N PHE A 446 18.74 1.98 -4.92
CA PHE A 446 18.51 3.07 -3.98
C PHE A 446 19.68 3.21 -3.00
N SER A 447 20.11 4.45 -2.75
CA SER A 447 21.12 4.80 -1.76
C SER A 447 20.41 5.18 -0.46
N MET A 448 20.41 4.26 0.51
CA MET A 448 19.77 4.42 1.82
C MET A 448 20.80 4.27 2.93
N ILE A 449 20.55 4.90 4.07
CA ILE A 449 21.35 4.72 5.28
C ILE A 449 20.77 3.51 6.02
N SER A 450 21.49 2.38 6.02
CA SER A 450 20.93 1.09 6.42
C SER A 450 21.05 0.84 7.94
N LEU A 451 19.96 0.33 8.54
CA LEU A 451 19.93 -0.25 9.88
C LEU A 451 20.10 -1.78 9.84
N GLY A 452 20.51 -2.32 8.70
CA GLY A 452 20.54 -3.76 8.44
C GLY A 452 19.15 -4.34 8.19
N ALA A 453 19.10 -5.68 8.16
CA ALA A 453 17.91 -6.46 7.81
C ALA A 453 17.44 -7.40 8.93
N THR A 454 18.10 -7.36 10.09
CA THR A 454 17.88 -8.28 11.20
C THR A 454 17.65 -7.53 12.49
N ILE A 455 16.64 -7.97 13.24
CA ILE A 455 16.46 -7.57 14.63
C ILE A 455 17.31 -8.51 15.48
N ASP A 456 18.30 -7.96 16.18
CA ASP A 456 19.28 -8.74 16.93
C ASP A 456 18.72 -9.23 18.27
N SER A 457 17.87 -8.43 18.91
CA SER A 457 17.19 -8.81 20.15
C SER A 457 15.93 -7.96 20.37
N TRP A 458 15.20 -8.27 21.44
CA TRP A 458 14.02 -7.53 21.88
C TRP A 458 14.17 -7.17 23.35
N THR A 459 13.76 -5.97 23.74
CA THR A 459 13.69 -5.60 25.16
C THR A 459 12.58 -6.35 25.89
N ALA A 460 12.57 -6.27 27.23
CA ALA A 460 11.47 -6.80 28.03
C ALA A 460 10.11 -6.15 27.74
N GLU A 461 10.11 -4.92 27.18
CA GLU A 461 8.91 -4.21 26.73
C GLU A 461 8.55 -4.51 25.26
N HIS A 462 9.22 -5.51 24.63
CA HIS A 462 9.04 -5.89 23.22
C HIS A 462 9.39 -4.78 22.23
N LEU A 463 10.35 -3.92 22.58
CA LEU A 463 10.96 -2.98 21.63
C LEU A 463 12.10 -3.67 20.88
N ALA A 464 12.18 -3.47 19.57
CA ALA A 464 13.24 -4.02 18.74
C ALA A 464 14.60 -3.41 19.06
N CYS A 465 15.65 -4.23 18.99
CA CYS A 465 17.03 -3.81 19.14
C CYS A 465 17.85 -4.26 17.93
N VAL A 466 18.68 -3.36 17.40
CA VAL A 466 19.75 -3.69 16.44
C VAL A 466 21.11 -3.36 17.07
N ALA A 467 22.19 -3.96 16.57
CA ALA A 467 23.52 -3.82 17.11
C ALA A 467 23.97 -2.36 17.21
N GLU A 468 24.64 -2.00 18.32
CA GLU A 468 25.12 -0.63 18.55
C GLU A 468 26.07 -0.16 17.45
N GLU A 469 26.89 -1.06 16.90
CA GLU A 469 27.77 -0.78 15.75
C GLU A 469 26.99 -0.37 14.50
N THR A 470 25.86 -1.04 14.22
CA THR A 470 24.97 -0.71 13.11
C THR A 470 24.33 0.67 13.31
N ILE A 471 23.83 0.96 14.53
CA ILE A 471 23.30 2.29 14.87
C ILE A 471 24.38 3.36 14.73
N GLY A 472 25.60 3.09 15.21
CA GLY A 472 26.74 4.00 15.11
C GLY A 472 27.10 4.32 13.66
N THR A 473 27.20 3.30 12.81
CA THR A 473 27.47 3.44 11.37
C THR A 473 26.39 4.27 10.68
N ALA A 474 25.11 3.98 10.97
CA ALA A 474 24.00 4.75 10.42
C ALA A 474 24.05 6.22 10.89
N ALA A 475 24.40 6.48 12.15
CA ALA A 475 24.55 7.84 12.66
C ALA A 475 25.71 8.57 11.95
N ASP A 476 26.85 7.91 11.74
CA ASP A 476 27.98 8.50 11.00
C ASP A 476 27.58 8.86 9.57
N GLU A 477 26.87 7.98 8.84
CA GLU A 477 26.35 8.26 7.51
C GLU A 477 25.33 9.42 7.49
N VAL A 478 24.48 9.52 8.53
CA VAL A 478 23.59 10.68 8.71
C VAL A 478 24.40 11.96 8.85
N LEU A 479 25.45 11.96 9.67
CA LEU A 479 26.33 13.12 9.83
C LEU A 479 27.01 13.51 8.52
N GLU A 480 27.44 12.53 7.71
CA GLU A 480 28.02 12.81 6.40
C GLU A 480 27.05 13.58 5.50
N VAL A 481 25.80 13.13 5.36
CA VAL A 481 24.81 13.82 4.50
C VAL A 481 24.26 15.11 5.11
N LEU A 482 24.44 15.33 6.40
CA LEU A 482 24.12 16.60 7.05
C LEU A 482 25.22 17.65 6.88
N LEU A 483 26.47 17.23 6.70
CA LEU A 483 27.65 18.11 6.62
C LEU A 483 28.19 18.27 5.19
N ASP A 484 28.00 17.27 4.33
CA ASP A 484 28.42 17.28 2.94
C ASP A 484 27.20 17.42 2.00
N ARG A 485 27.02 18.65 1.53
CA ARG A 485 25.94 18.99 0.60
C ARG A 485 26.01 18.21 -0.71
N GLN A 486 27.20 17.95 -1.25
CA GLN A 486 27.36 17.25 -2.52
C GLN A 486 26.98 15.77 -2.37
N LYS A 487 27.42 15.11 -1.30
CA LYS A 487 27.00 13.74 -0.98
C LYS A 487 25.48 13.65 -0.81
N ARG A 488 24.89 14.58 -0.07
CA ARG A 488 23.43 14.65 0.12
C ARG A 488 22.69 14.78 -1.20
N GLU A 489 23.04 15.78 -2.01
CA GLU A 489 22.40 16.03 -3.31
C GLU A 489 22.52 14.82 -4.23
N SER A 490 23.70 14.19 -4.28
CA SER A 490 23.92 12.98 -5.07
C SER A 490 23.01 11.82 -4.63
N MET A 491 22.89 11.57 -3.32
CA MET A 491 22.03 10.53 -2.76
C MET A 491 20.56 10.76 -3.13
N VAL A 492 20.03 11.94 -2.81
CA VAL A 492 18.60 12.21 -2.93
C VAL A 492 18.14 12.34 -4.39
N GLU A 493 18.96 12.92 -5.27
CA GLU A 493 18.64 13.00 -6.70
C GLU A 493 18.79 11.67 -7.43
N SER A 494 19.70 10.79 -6.97
CA SER A 494 19.76 9.42 -7.48
C SER A 494 18.49 8.65 -7.14
N ASN A 495 18.10 8.66 -5.86
CA ASN A 495 16.88 8.01 -5.39
C ASN A 495 15.63 8.55 -6.09
N TYR A 496 15.54 9.88 -6.26
CA TYR A 496 14.42 10.49 -6.96
C TYR A 496 14.30 9.99 -8.41
N ARG A 497 15.40 9.92 -9.16
CA ARG A 497 15.40 9.44 -10.54
C ARG A 497 14.99 7.98 -10.64
N ILE A 498 15.51 7.13 -9.76
CA ILE A 498 15.14 5.71 -9.71
C ILE A 498 13.64 5.57 -9.43
N ALA A 499 13.11 6.29 -8.44
CA ALA A 499 11.70 6.24 -8.09
C ALA A 499 10.80 6.83 -9.19
N GLN A 500 11.21 7.90 -9.86
CA GLN A 500 10.48 8.45 -11.01
C GLN A 500 10.40 7.47 -12.18
N GLN A 501 11.43 6.66 -12.40
CA GLN A 501 11.46 5.68 -13.50
C GLN A 501 10.61 4.44 -13.19
N ASN A 502 10.55 4.00 -11.94
CA ASN A 502 9.96 2.70 -11.57
C ASN A 502 8.64 2.82 -10.80
N PHE A 503 8.42 3.93 -10.10
CA PHE A 503 7.31 4.11 -9.14
C PHE A 503 6.54 5.41 -9.38
N SER A 504 6.46 5.88 -10.62
CA SER A 504 5.69 7.05 -11.04
C SER A 504 4.32 6.68 -11.61
N LEU A 505 3.48 7.69 -11.89
CA LEU A 505 2.21 7.47 -12.59
C LEU A 505 2.46 6.99 -14.03
N GLU A 506 3.54 7.45 -14.66
CA GLU A 506 3.98 7.00 -15.98
C GLU A 506 4.43 5.53 -15.97
N ALA A 507 5.10 5.10 -14.87
CA ALA A 507 5.42 3.70 -14.67
C ALA A 507 4.15 2.86 -14.46
N LEU A 508 3.18 3.36 -13.67
CA LEU A 508 1.89 2.68 -13.48
C LEU A 508 1.12 2.50 -14.80
N ASP A 509 1.07 3.53 -15.64
CA ASP A 509 0.47 3.44 -16.98
C ASP A 509 1.13 2.31 -17.80
N SER A 510 2.46 2.25 -17.79
CA SER A 510 3.23 1.20 -18.46
C SER A 510 2.93 -0.20 -17.91
N TYR A 511 2.75 -0.34 -16.59
CA TYR A 511 2.40 -1.61 -15.94
C TYR A 511 0.96 -2.05 -16.24
N LEU A 512 0.03 -1.09 -16.37
CA LEU A 512 -1.37 -1.37 -16.66
C LEU A 512 -1.65 -1.59 -18.14
N ALA A 513 -0.83 -1.05 -19.04
CA ALA A 513 -1.04 -1.15 -20.49
C ALA A 513 -1.24 -2.59 -21.02
N PRO A 514 -0.47 -3.62 -20.58
CA PRO A 514 -0.73 -5.01 -20.95
C PRO A 514 -2.07 -5.54 -20.46
N MET A 515 -2.50 -5.12 -19.25
CA MET A 515 -3.79 -5.52 -18.69
C MET A 515 -4.94 -4.91 -19.48
N MET A 516 -4.86 -3.62 -19.78
CA MET A 516 -5.88 -2.91 -20.58
C MET A 516 -5.97 -3.47 -22.00
N SER A 517 -4.84 -3.83 -22.62
CA SER A 517 -4.80 -4.40 -23.96
C SER A 517 -5.51 -5.76 -24.03
N SER A 518 -5.56 -6.52 -22.93
CA SER A 518 -6.27 -7.80 -22.85
C SER A 518 -7.80 -7.68 -22.84
N TRP A 519 -8.34 -6.46 -22.69
CA TRP A 519 -9.78 -6.19 -22.69
C TRP A 519 -10.31 -5.93 -24.11
N SER A 520 -9.43 -5.87 -25.10
CA SER A 520 -9.72 -5.52 -26.50
C SER A 520 -10.52 -6.59 -27.23
#